data_AF-A0A075HUX5-F1
#
_entry.id   AF-A0A075HUX5-F1
#
_cell.length_a   1.000
_cell.length_b   1.000
_cell.length_c   1.000
_cell.angle_alpha   90.00
_cell.angle_beta   90.00
_cell.angle_gamma   90.00
#
_symmetry.space_group_name_H-M   'P 1'
#
loop_
_entity.id
_entity.type
_entity.pdbx_description
1 polymer ?
#
loop_
_entity_poly.entity_id
_entity_poly.type
_entity_poly.pdbx_seq_one_letter_code
_entity_poly.pdbx_strand_id
1 'polypeptide(L)'
;MKLVVKFGGTSLATVKDIKNVVKTVDKLSKNSKVVVVCSAVDGITDELIQISFLIEKGNKKDANRMLAKISQKHKQFADHLITNPKILKALTNKLNSDLTELEELVHGLILLGEVTPRSYDYLISFGEKLSIDLVSFSLQEMKNKSIPLSGKEAGIVTDSNFGDSRPLMDTTKIRLSKTINEHLTKNTIPVIAGFAGADQHEKITTFGRGGSDYTATIIASCIDANEIWLMSDVEGMMTADPKLIKNAKLIKEVSYAEAIEMARFGAKQIHPRTFEPLLSKKIPMRIRSSFDVNNQGTLVTLPHSKSKSSVKCVSAIRKVGLLDLTGGILFAGPGAAAKIFSVLTKNDINAMMVSSNPSESSITIVVKKEDLHKAENALEINLLGTTLKKIETIPNVAIIAVIGSGMRGKVGIASRVFLAAQKSNSNVMMIAQGSSELNLAFVVKDNDCKSVVESLHNEFKLNMTK
;
A
#
# COMPACT_ATOMS: atom_id res chain seq x y z
N MET A 1 10.13 -14.33 -21.41
CA MET A 1 9.39 -14.03 -20.17
C MET A 1 8.96 -12.57 -20.17
N LYS A 2 7.72 -12.25 -19.78
CA LYS A 2 7.25 -10.89 -19.47
C LYS A 2 7.38 -10.66 -17.97
N LEU A 3 8.07 -9.61 -17.57
CA LEU A 3 8.32 -9.26 -16.18
C LEU A 3 7.87 -7.83 -15.93
N VAL A 4 7.02 -7.63 -14.92
CA VAL A 4 6.69 -6.29 -14.43
C VAL A 4 7.52 -6.01 -13.18
N VAL A 5 8.24 -4.89 -13.15
CA VAL A 5 9.06 -4.51 -12.00
C VAL A 5 8.63 -3.14 -11.52
N LYS A 6 8.19 -3.07 -10.26
CA LYS A 6 7.80 -1.82 -9.62
C LYS A 6 8.90 -1.34 -8.69
N PHE A 7 9.25 -0.06 -8.74
CA PHE A 7 10.17 0.59 -7.82
C PHE A 7 9.41 1.60 -6.95
N GLY A 8 9.56 1.49 -5.62
CA GLY A 8 9.01 2.45 -4.66
C GLY A 8 9.76 3.78 -4.62
N GLY A 9 9.20 4.77 -3.93
CA GLY A 9 9.81 6.11 -3.87
C GLY A 9 11.19 6.12 -3.23
N THR A 10 11.41 5.30 -2.20
CA THR A 10 12.73 5.11 -1.58
C THR A 10 13.77 4.55 -2.57
N SER A 11 13.36 3.71 -3.52
CA SER A 11 14.23 3.22 -4.60
C SER A 11 14.62 4.31 -5.61
N LEU A 12 13.98 5.49 -5.56
CA LEU A 12 14.19 6.64 -6.44
C LEU A 12 14.61 7.89 -5.66
N ALA A 13 14.98 7.76 -4.38
CA ALA A 13 15.22 8.88 -3.47
C ALA A 13 16.39 9.77 -3.90
N THR A 14 17.43 9.18 -4.50
CA THR A 14 18.63 9.90 -4.95
C THR A 14 19.02 9.55 -6.39
N VAL A 15 19.87 10.38 -6.99
CA VAL A 15 20.50 10.12 -8.30
C VAL A 15 21.20 8.75 -8.32
N LYS A 16 21.85 8.36 -7.21
CA LYS A 16 22.52 7.06 -7.10
C LYS A 16 21.51 5.92 -7.13
N ASP A 17 20.37 6.08 -6.46
CA ASP A 17 19.33 5.04 -6.39
C ASP A 17 18.67 4.86 -7.76
N ILE A 18 18.36 5.95 -8.47
CA ILE A 18 17.88 5.89 -9.86
C ILE A 18 18.90 5.19 -10.76
N LYS A 19 20.20 5.49 -10.65
CA LYS A 19 21.25 4.78 -11.40
C LYS A 19 21.28 3.27 -11.07
N ASN A 20 21.01 2.87 -9.82
CA ASN A 20 20.94 1.46 -9.45
C ASN A 20 19.68 0.77 -10.01
N VAL A 21 18.53 1.46 -10.01
CA VAL A 21 17.29 1.00 -10.65
C VAL A 21 17.53 0.73 -12.13
N VAL A 22 18.10 1.69 -12.85
CA VAL A 22 18.35 1.59 -14.30
C VAL A 22 19.32 0.44 -14.61
N LYS A 23 20.40 0.26 -13.82
CA LYS A 23 21.31 -0.90 -13.95
C LYS A 23 20.60 -2.23 -13.73
N THR A 24 19.68 -2.29 -12.76
CA THR A 24 18.89 -3.50 -12.49
C THR A 24 17.99 -3.82 -13.68
N VAL A 25 17.30 -2.82 -14.20
CA VAL A 25 16.43 -2.97 -15.38
C VAL A 25 17.24 -3.39 -16.62
N ASP A 26 18.42 -2.80 -16.88
CA ASP A 26 19.33 -3.19 -17.97
C ASP A 26 19.75 -4.66 -17.88
N LYS A 27 20.04 -5.15 -16.67
CA LYS A 27 20.38 -6.56 -16.48
C LYS A 27 19.20 -7.48 -16.77
N LEU A 28 17.99 -7.08 -16.36
CA LEU A 28 16.78 -7.87 -16.55
C LEU A 28 16.31 -7.88 -18.01
N SER A 29 16.44 -6.75 -18.72
CA SER A 29 15.99 -6.60 -20.10
C SER A 29 16.73 -7.52 -21.09
N LYS A 30 17.94 -7.98 -20.74
CA LYS A 30 18.73 -8.93 -21.54
C LYS A 30 18.06 -10.29 -21.70
N ASN A 31 17.29 -10.73 -20.70
CA ASN A 31 16.67 -12.06 -20.66
C ASN A 31 15.14 -12.01 -20.61
N SER A 32 14.53 -10.83 -20.49
CA SER A 32 13.10 -10.66 -20.28
C SER A 32 12.55 -9.42 -20.98
N LYS A 33 11.27 -9.48 -21.34
CA LYS A 33 10.48 -8.32 -21.76
C LYS A 33 10.02 -7.60 -20.49
N VAL A 34 10.73 -6.53 -20.14
CA VAL A 34 10.53 -5.79 -18.88
C VAL A 34 9.57 -4.63 -19.10
N VAL A 35 8.62 -4.48 -18.17
CA VAL A 35 7.81 -3.28 -17.98
C VAL A 35 8.12 -2.72 -16.61
N VAL A 36 8.45 -1.44 -16.52
CA VAL A 36 8.82 -0.78 -15.26
C VAL A 36 7.64 0.06 -14.78
N VAL A 37 7.38 0.04 -13.47
CA VAL A 37 6.42 0.94 -12.81
C VAL A 37 7.17 1.73 -11.74
N CYS A 38 7.00 3.04 -11.73
CA CYS A 38 7.67 3.92 -10.76
C CYS A 38 6.65 4.64 -9.90
N SER A 39 6.91 4.67 -8.58
CA SER A 39 6.33 5.67 -7.68
C SER A 39 7.03 7.02 -7.87
N ALA A 40 6.47 8.09 -7.30
CA ALA A 40 7.15 9.37 -7.22
C ALA A 40 8.52 9.27 -6.53
N VAL A 41 9.42 10.22 -6.80
CA VAL A 41 10.67 10.39 -6.03
C VAL A 41 10.32 10.61 -4.55
N ASP A 42 11.11 10.02 -3.65
CA ASP A 42 10.87 10.08 -2.21
C ASP A 42 10.54 11.50 -1.70
N GLY A 43 9.45 11.60 -0.93
CA GLY A 43 8.89 12.84 -0.37
C GLY A 43 8.07 13.72 -1.32
N ILE A 44 8.11 13.50 -2.64
CA ILE A 44 7.43 14.41 -3.59
C ILE A 44 5.91 14.36 -3.47
N THR A 45 5.32 13.18 -3.31
CA THR A 45 3.86 13.06 -3.13
C THR A 45 3.41 13.80 -1.87
N ASP A 46 4.14 13.68 -0.76
CA ASP A 46 3.82 14.39 0.48
C ASP A 46 3.92 15.91 0.30
N GLU A 47 4.91 16.40 -0.45
CA GLU A 47 5.02 17.82 -0.81
C GLU A 47 3.84 18.28 -1.69
N LEU A 48 3.41 17.49 -2.67
CA LEU A 48 2.24 17.82 -3.51
C LEU A 48 0.94 17.84 -2.70
N ILE A 49 0.77 16.92 -1.77
CA ILE A 49 -0.35 16.90 -0.82
C ILE A 49 -0.29 18.15 0.08
N GLN A 50 0.89 18.54 0.55
CA GLN A 50 1.03 19.74 1.36
C GLN A 50 0.71 21.01 0.56
N ILE A 51 0.91 21.02 -0.76
CA ILE A 51 0.51 22.15 -1.62
C ILE A 51 -1.01 22.31 -1.57
N SER A 52 -1.79 21.23 -1.66
CA SER A 52 -3.25 21.33 -1.60
C SER A 52 -3.73 21.95 -0.28
N PHE A 53 -3.18 21.49 0.85
CA PHE A 53 -3.52 22.06 2.17
C PHE A 53 -3.13 23.54 2.31
N LEU A 54 -2.02 23.97 1.71
CA LEU A 54 -1.62 25.38 1.73
C LEU A 54 -2.55 26.25 0.89
N ILE A 55 -3.03 25.75 -0.24
CA ILE A 55 -4.00 26.43 -1.10
C ILE A 55 -5.32 26.66 -0.36
N GLU A 56 -5.87 25.62 0.26
CA GLU A 56 -7.12 25.69 1.04
C GLU A 56 -7.02 26.67 2.23
N LYS A 57 -5.82 26.82 2.81
CA LYS A 57 -5.54 27.80 3.87
C LYS A 57 -5.22 29.21 3.35
N GLY A 58 -5.26 29.43 2.03
CA GLY A 58 -4.93 30.72 1.42
C GLY A 58 -3.45 31.09 1.48
N ASN A 59 -2.55 30.15 1.83
CA ASN A 59 -1.12 30.41 1.96
C ASN A 59 -0.38 30.25 0.63
N LYS A 60 -0.60 31.22 -0.26
CA LYS A 60 -0.10 31.24 -1.64
C LYS A 60 1.43 31.21 -1.74
N LYS A 61 2.11 31.93 -0.84
CA LYS A 61 3.58 32.06 -0.86
C LYS A 61 4.26 30.72 -0.58
N ASP A 62 3.79 29.98 0.42
CA ASP A 62 4.39 28.69 0.76
C ASP A 62 4.08 27.62 -0.28
N ALA A 63 2.88 27.63 -0.88
CA ALA A 63 2.53 26.73 -1.98
C ALA A 63 3.50 26.91 -3.16
N ASN A 64 3.72 28.16 -3.60
CA ASN A 64 4.67 28.48 -4.68
C ASN A 64 6.13 28.13 -4.33
N ARG A 65 6.55 28.36 -3.07
CA ARG A 65 7.89 27.98 -2.63
C ARG A 65 8.13 26.47 -2.71
N MET A 66 7.14 25.68 -2.33
CA MET A 66 7.24 24.22 -2.38
C MET A 66 7.20 23.69 -3.81
N LEU A 67 6.35 24.26 -4.67
CA LEU A 67 6.35 23.98 -6.10
C LEU A 67 7.74 24.25 -6.72
N ALA A 68 8.35 25.41 -6.44
CA ALA A 68 9.68 25.73 -6.92
C ALA A 68 10.75 24.72 -6.45
N LYS A 69 10.64 24.24 -5.20
CA LYS A 69 11.52 23.20 -4.65
C LYS A 69 11.38 21.88 -5.42
N ILE A 70 10.15 21.44 -5.72
CA ILE A 70 9.88 20.25 -6.54
C ILE A 70 10.52 20.41 -7.92
N SER A 71 10.27 21.54 -8.59
CA SER A 71 10.85 21.85 -9.92
C SER A 71 12.38 21.81 -9.90
N GLN A 72 13.00 22.45 -8.91
CA GLN A 72 14.46 22.49 -8.79
C GLN A 72 15.06 21.10 -8.56
N LYS A 73 14.47 20.29 -7.67
CA LYS A 73 14.96 18.94 -7.36
C LYS A 73 14.99 18.05 -8.59
N HIS A 74 13.93 18.06 -9.42
CA HIS A 74 13.86 17.23 -10.63
C HIS A 74 14.83 17.71 -11.73
N LYS A 75 14.98 19.02 -11.91
CA LYS A 75 15.98 19.58 -12.84
C LYS A 75 17.40 19.19 -12.44
N GLN A 76 17.73 19.31 -11.15
CA GLN A 76 19.01 18.86 -10.62
C GLN A 76 19.22 17.35 -10.85
N PHE A 77 18.19 16.52 -10.65
CA PHE A 77 18.32 15.08 -10.90
C PHE A 77 18.65 14.81 -12.37
N ALA A 78 17.96 15.47 -13.32
CA ALA A 78 18.23 15.33 -14.75
C ALA A 78 19.69 15.64 -15.10
N ASP A 79 20.22 16.77 -14.61
CA ASP A 79 21.60 17.21 -14.88
C ASP A 79 22.65 16.21 -14.37
N HIS A 80 22.38 15.52 -13.25
CA HIS A 80 23.32 14.55 -12.66
C HIS A 80 23.14 13.11 -13.16
N LEU A 81 22.00 12.82 -13.80
CA LEU A 81 21.68 11.50 -14.35
C LEU A 81 22.22 11.33 -15.78
N ILE A 82 22.14 12.37 -16.61
CA ILE A 82 22.38 12.28 -18.05
C ILE A 82 23.61 13.08 -18.44
N THR A 83 24.57 12.43 -19.11
CA THR A 83 25.77 13.09 -19.63
C THR A 83 25.70 13.35 -21.13
N ASN A 84 24.91 12.56 -21.88
CA ASN A 84 24.72 12.78 -23.31
C ASN A 84 23.91 14.07 -23.59
N PRO A 85 24.45 15.07 -24.31
CA PRO A 85 23.77 16.35 -24.52
C PRO A 85 22.43 16.23 -25.26
N LYS A 86 22.29 15.26 -26.17
CA LYS A 86 21.04 15.06 -26.93
C LYS A 86 19.93 14.51 -26.02
N ILE A 87 20.27 13.54 -25.17
CA ILE A 87 19.34 12.90 -24.23
C ILE A 87 18.97 13.90 -23.13
N LEU A 88 19.95 14.64 -22.60
CA LEU A 88 19.71 15.66 -21.59
C LEU A 88 18.77 16.75 -22.13
N LYS A 89 19.00 17.25 -23.35
CA LYS A 89 18.10 18.24 -23.98
C LYS A 89 16.67 17.71 -24.10
N ALA A 90 16.50 16.45 -24.52
CA ALA A 90 15.18 15.85 -24.65
C ALA A 90 14.48 15.67 -23.29
N LEU A 91 15.20 15.22 -22.26
CA LEU A 91 14.70 15.11 -20.90
C LEU A 91 14.31 16.49 -20.33
N THR A 92 15.17 17.49 -20.47
CA THR A 92 14.91 18.85 -19.99
C THR A 92 13.69 19.46 -20.66
N ASN A 93 13.50 19.25 -21.97
CA ASN A 93 12.30 19.71 -22.67
C ASN A 93 11.03 19.04 -22.12
N LYS A 94 11.08 17.72 -21.90
CA LYS A 94 9.95 16.95 -21.38
C LYS A 94 9.61 17.36 -19.95
N LEU A 95 10.59 17.46 -19.05
CA LEU A 95 10.41 17.92 -17.68
C LEU A 95 9.89 19.36 -17.64
N ASN A 96 10.39 20.27 -18.47
CA ASN A 96 9.88 21.64 -18.51
C ASN A 96 8.41 21.67 -18.91
N SER A 97 8.01 20.88 -19.90
CA SER A 97 6.59 20.77 -20.30
C SER A 97 5.71 20.33 -19.14
N ASP A 98 6.12 19.28 -18.42
CA ASP A 98 5.32 18.74 -17.31
C ASP A 98 5.33 19.67 -16.08
N LEU A 99 6.44 20.35 -15.82
CA LEU A 99 6.53 21.34 -14.73
C LEU A 99 5.72 22.59 -15.03
N THR A 100 5.69 23.07 -16.27
CA THR A 100 4.82 24.19 -16.67
C THR A 100 3.34 23.83 -16.48
N GLU A 101 2.93 22.63 -16.86
CA GLU A 101 1.55 22.16 -16.64
C GLU A 101 1.21 22.08 -15.14
N LEU A 102 2.14 21.61 -14.30
CA LEU A 102 1.98 21.61 -12.84
C LEU A 102 1.89 23.03 -12.28
N GLU A 103 2.74 23.95 -12.75
CA GLU A 103 2.75 25.35 -12.34
C GLU A 103 1.43 26.05 -12.69
N GLU A 104 0.90 25.83 -13.89
CA GLU A 104 -0.41 26.34 -14.34
C GLU A 104 -1.55 25.78 -13.50
N LEU A 105 -1.54 24.47 -13.21
CA LEU A 105 -2.52 23.84 -12.34
C LEU A 105 -2.52 24.48 -10.95
N VAL A 106 -1.36 24.54 -10.30
CA VAL A 106 -1.23 25.12 -8.96
C VAL A 106 -1.65 26.59 -8.96
N HIS A 107 -1.29 27.36 -9.98
CA HIS A 107 -1.73 28.74 -10.12
C HIS A 107 -3.25 28.86 -10.19
N GLY A 108 -3.90 28.05 -11.03
CA GLY A 108 -5.37 28.02 -11.12
C GLY A 108 -6.03 27.67 -9.79
N LEU A 109 -5.52 26.67 -9.07
CA LEU A 109 -6.04 26.29 -7.75
C LEU A 109 -5.84 27.39 -6.70
N ILE A 110 -4.71 28.11 -6.74
CA ILE A 110 -4.44 29.28 -5.88
C ILE A 110 -5.44 30.42 -6.13
N LEU A 111 -5.82 30.65 -7.39
CA LEU A 111 -6.78 31.69 -7.74
C LEU A 111 -8.20 31.34 -7.28
N LEU A 112 -8.59 30.07 -7.44
CA LEU A 112 -9.90 29.57 -6.99
C LEU A 112 -9.98 29.44 -5.47
N GLY A 113 -8.86 29.14 -4.79
CA GLY A 113 -8.82 28.89 -3.35
C GLY A 113 -9.46 27.55 -2.94
N GLU A 114 -9.63 26.63 -3.89
CA GLU A 114 -10.28 25.34 -3.68
C GLU A 114 -9.51 24.21 -4.36
N VAL A 115 -9.44 23.05 -3.71
CA VAL A 115 -8.90 21.82 -4.29
C VAL A 115 -9.96 20.72 -4.23
N THR A 116 -10.70 20.55 -5.33
CA THR A 116 -11.66 19.45 -5.46
C THR A 116 -10.95 18.09 -5.51
N PRO A 117 -11.62 16.96 -5.19
CA PRO A 117 -11.03 15.62 -5.30
C PRO A 117 -10.42 15.32 -6.68
N ARG A 118 -11.05 15.81 -7.75
CA ARG A 118 -10.52 15.69 -9.11
C ARG A 118 -9.24 16.49 -9.31
N SER A 119 -9.21 17.73 -8.84
CA SER A 119 -8.01 18.58 -8.92
C SER A 119 -6.88 18.02 -8.06
N TYR A 120 -7.22 17.44 -6.91
CA TYR A 120 -6.29 16.78 -6.00
C TYR A 120 -5.61 15.59 -6.68
N ASP A 121 -6.38 14.66 -7.26
CA ASP A 121 -5.86 13.52 -8.01
C ASP A 121 -4.91 13.95 -9.13
N TYR A 122 -5.30 15.00 -9.84
CA TYR A 122 -4.47 15.52 -10.91
C TYR A 122 -3.14 16.10 -10.38
N LEU A 123 -3.20 16.92 -9.33
CA LEU A 123 -2.03 17.52 -8.68
C LEU A 123 -1.03 16.46 -8.20
N ILE A 124 -1.49 15.45 -7.47
CA ILE A 124 -0.59 14.46 -6.87
C ILE A 124 -0.02 13.48 -7.89
N SER A 125 -0.69 13.28 -9.04
CA SER A 125 -0.20 12.41 -10.13
C SER A 125 1.12 12.89 -10.76
N PHE A 126 1.47 14.16 -10.59
CA PHE A 126 2.73 14.72 -11.10
C PHE A 126 3.97 14.10 -10.44
N GLY A 127 3.84 13.57 -9.22
CA GLY A 127 4.96 12.90 -8.55
C GLY A 127 5.50 11.74 -9.38
N GLU A 128 4.63 10.81 -9.77
CA GLU A 128 5.00 9.69 -10.64
C GLU A 128 5.36 10.16 -12.05
N LYS A 129 4.61 11.12 -12.61
CA LYS A 129 4.85 11.64 -13.97
C LYS A 129 6.28 12.18 -14.15
N LEU A 130 6.78 12.96 -13.19
CA LEU A 130 8.15 13.48 -13.22
C LEU A 130 9.20 12.39 -12.99
N SER A 131 8.90 11.38 -12.18
CA SER A 131 9.84 10.29 -11.87
C SER A 131 10.11 9.36 -13.05
N ILE A 132 9.09 9.07 -13.87
CA ILE A 132 9.20 8.15 -15.00
C ILE A 132 10.06 8.72 -16.12
N ASP A 133 10.06 10.04 -16.28
CA ASP A 133 10.95 10.72 -17.22
C ASP A 133 12.41 10.52 -16.81
N LEU A 134 12.73 10.77 -15.53
CA LEU A 134 14.09 10.57 -15.02
C LEU A 134 14.59 9.14 -15.24
N VAL A 135 13.76 8.13 -14.95
CA VAL A 135 14.12 6.71 -15.11
C VAL A 135 14.22 6.32 -16.58
N SER A 136 13.26 6.72 -17.41
CA SER A 136 13.21 6.35 -18.83
C SER A 136 14.36 6.95 -19.62
N PHE A 137 14.67 8.24 -19.43
CA PHE A 137 15.81 8.87 -20.10
C PHE A 137 17.14 8.34 -19.57
N SER A 138 17.22 7.93 -18.29
CA SER A 138 18.41 7.25 -17.77
C SER A 138 18.62 5.86 -18.38
N LEU A 139 17.56 5.14 -18.73
CA LEU A 139 17.66 3.90 -19.53
C LEU A 139 18.20 4.18 -20.94
N GLN A 140 17.76 5.29 -21.55
CA GLN A 140 18.27 5.72 -22.87
C GLN A 140 19.76 6.09 -22.82
N GLU A 141 20.22 6.74 -21.73
CA GLU A 141 21.65 6.99 -21.48
C GLU A 141 22.47 5.68 -21.47
N MET A 142 21.89 4.62 -20.91
CA MET A 142 22.44 3.26 -20.96
C MET A 142 22.22 2.53 -22.30
N LYS A 143 21.76 3.23 -23.34
CA LYS A 143 21.48 2.71 -24.70
C LYS A 143 20.31 1.71 -24.78
N ASN A 144 19.45 1.65 -23.76
CA ASN A 144 18.20 0.92 -23.85
C ASN A 144 17.12 1.78 -24.53
N LYS A 145 16.32 1.20 -25.43
CA LYS A 145 15.12 1.88 -25.92
C LYS A 145 14.10 1.93 -24.78
N SER A 146 13.66 3.12 -24.40
CA SER A 146 12.73 3.31 -23.29
C SER A 146 11.76 4.45 -23.58
N ILE A 147 10.52 4.32 -23.09
CA ILE A 147 9.47 5.34 -23.23
C ILE A 147 8.76 5.57 -21.89
N PRO A 148 8.64 6.83 -21.40
CA PRO A 148 7.81 7.13 -20.25
C PRO A 148 6.33 7.16 -20.65
N LEU A 149 5.45 6.57 -19.85
CA LEU A 149 3.99 6.62 -20.05
C LEU A 149 3.28 6.87 -18.70
N SER A 150 2.38 7.83 -18.64
CA SER A 150 1.43 7.92 -17.53
C SER A 150 0.50 6.68 -17.50
N GLY A 151 -0.19 6.43 -16.38
CA GLY A 151 -1.21 5.37 -16.33
C GLY A 151 -2.30 5.55 -17.39
N LYS A 152 -2.69 6.79 -17.66
CA LYS A 152 -3.59 7.17 -18.76
C LYS A 152 -3.05 6.78 -20.12
N GLU A 153 -1.82 7.21 -20.46
CA GLU A 153 -1.18 6.89 -21.75
C GLU A 153 -0.92 5.40 -21.92
N ALA A 154 -0.64 4.68 -20.83
CA ALA A 154 -0.52 3.23 -20.82
C ALA A 154 -1.86 2.51 -21.05
N GLY A 155 -3.00 3.18 -20.89
CA GLY A 155 -4.34 2.64 -21.15
C GLY A 155 -5.10 2.12 -19.92
N ILE A 156 -4.74 2.58 -18.72
CA ILE A 156 -5.46 2.25 -17.48
C ILE A 156 -6.74 3.10 -17.38
N VAL A 157 -7.89 2.44 -17.41
CA VAL A 157 -9.21 3.08 -17.32
C VAL A 157 -9.86 2.77 -15.99
N THR A 158 -10.38 3.78 -15.30
CA THR A 158 -11.02 3.65 -13.98
C THR A 158 -12.46 4.16 -13.97
N ASP A 159 -13.15 3.95 -12.85
CA ASP A 159 -14.32 4.76 -12.50
C ASP A 159 -13.91 6.21 -12.13
N SER A 160 -14.89 7.08 -11.93
CA SER A 160 -14.69 8.48 -11.52
C SER A 160 -14.68 8.67 -10.00
N ASN A 161 -14.36 7.63 -9.21
CA ASN A 161 -14.23 7.75 -7.76
C ASN A 161 -12.85 8.34 -7.40
N PHE A 162 -12.68 9.65 -7.58
CA PHE A 162 -11.43 10.36 -7.33
C PHE A 162 -10.90 10.10 -5.90
N GLY A 163 -9.60 9.90 -5.76
CA GLY A 163 -8.90 9.59 -4.51
C GLY A 163 -8.81 8.10 -4.14
N ASP A 164 -9.76 7.26 -4.58
CA ASP A 164 -9.76 5.80 -4.36
C ASP A 164 -10.44 5.06 -5.52
N SER A 165 -10.04 5.39 -6.75
CA SER A 165 -10.68 4.88 -7.96
C SER A 165 -10.47 3.37 -8.14
N ARG A 166 -11.38 2.73 -8.88
CA ARG A 166 -11.25 1.30 -9.24
C ARG A 166 -11.03 1.14 -10.74
N PRO A 167 -10.12 0.25 -11.17
CA PRO A 167 -9.91 -0.03 -12.58
C PRO A 167 -11.11 -0.75 -13.17
N LEU A 168 -11.55 -0.29 -14.35
CA LEU A 168 -12.47 -1.02 -15.21
C LEU A 168 -11.65 -2.09 -15.96
N MET A 169 -11.48 -3.26 -15.34
CA MET A 169 -10.48 -4.25 -15.74
C MET A 169 -10.64 -4.76 -17.17
N ASP A 170 -11.86 -4.96 -17.66
CA ASP A 170 -12.09 -5.44 -19.04
C ASP A 170 -11.62 -4.42 -20.09
N THR A 171 -12.03 -3.15 -19.93
CA THR A 171 -11.60 -2.05 -20.80
C THR A 171 -10.09 -1.80 -20.67
N THR A 172 -9.57 -1.78 -19.44
CA THR A 172 -8.14 -1.60 -19.17
C THR A 172 -7.32 -2.68 -19.83
N LYS A 173 -7.74 -3.94 -19.75
CA LYS A 173 -7.01 -5.05 -20.38
C LYS A 173 -6.89 -4.87 -21.89
N ILE A 174 -7.95 -4.47 -22.58
CA ILE A 174 -7.92 -4.26 -24.04
C ILE A 174 -6.95 -3.14 -24.41
N ARG A 175 -7.10 -1.96 -23.79
CA ARG A 175 -6.26 -0.78 -24.11
C ARG A 175 -4.80 -1.02 -23.72
N LEU A 176 -4.56 -1.45 -22.48
CA LEU A 176 -3.23 -1.60 -21.91
C LEU A 176 -2.43 -2.69 -22.59
N SER A 177 -3.02 -3.87 -22.83
CA SER A 177 -2.31 -4.95 -23.50
C SER A 177 -1.89 -4.56 -24.92
N LYS A 178 -2.72 -3.81 -25.65
CA LYS A 178 -2.36 -3.27 -26.97
C LYS A 178 -1.15 -2.34 -26.87
N THR A 179 -1.25 -1.26 -26.11
CA THR A 179 -0.18 -0.25 -25.98
C THR A 179 1.14 -0.87 -25.51
N ILE A 180 1.11 -1.69 -24.46
CA ILE A 180 2.33 -2.26 -23.88
C ILE A 180 2.96 -3.31 -24.82
N ASN A 181 2.17 -4.20 -25.44
CA ASN A 181 2.73 -5.19 -26.36
C ASN A 181 3.31 -4.53 -27.64
N GLU A 182 2.76 -3.41 -28.12
CA GLU A 182 3.33 -2.64 -29.24
C GLU A 182 4.75 -2.13 -28.93
N HIS A 183 5.03 -1.73 -27.69
CA HIS A 183 6.37 -1.32 -27.27
C HIS A 183 7.30 -2.53 -27.03
N LEU A 184 6.80 -3.58 -26.39
CA LEU A 184 7.59 -4.78 -26.10
C LEU A 184 8.03 -5.53 -27.36
N THR A 185 7.23 -5.53 -28.43
CA THR A 185 7.59 -6.12 -29.73
C THR A 185 8.75 -5.36 -30.39
N LYS A 186 8.83 -4.04 -30.20
CA LYS A 186 9.91 -3.17 -30.68
C LYS A 186 11.16 -3.15 -29.81
N ASN A 187 11.23 -4.01 -28.77
CA ASN A 187 12.28 -4.01 -27.74
C ASN A 187 12.40 -2.66 -27.00
N THR A 188 11.30 -1.91 -26.87
CA THR A 188 11.25 -0.70 -26.06
C THR A 188 10.73 -1.04 -24.67
N ILE A 189 11.43 -0.61 -23.62
CA ILE A 189 11.06 -0.77 -22.22
C ILE A 189 10.06 0.33 -21.84
N PRO A 190 8.79 0.02 -21.56
CA PRO A 190 7.85 1.01 -21.05
C PRO A 190 8.15 1.29 -19.56
N VAL A 191 8.26 2.57 -19.21
CA VAL A 191 8.39 3.05 -17.83
C VAL A 191 7.12 3.80 -17.48
N ILE A 192 6.28 3.18 -16.64
CA ILE A 192 4.91 3.60 -16.43
C ILE A 192 4.76 4.28 -15.07
N ALA A 193 4.02 5.40 -15.03
CA ALA A 193 3.66 6.06 -13.79
C ALA A 193 2.72 5.15 -12.99
N GLY A 194 3.11 4.81 -11.77
CA GLY A 194 2.22 4.15 -10.82
C GLY A 194 1.09 5.06 -10.35
N PHE A 195 0.30 4.57 -9.39
CA PHE A 195 -0.62 5.34 -8.56
C PHE A 195 -1.86 5.94 -9.25
N ALA A 196 -1.79 6.23 -10.54
CA ALA A 196 -2.85 6.90 -11.28
C ALA A 196 -3.31 6.14 -12.54
N GLY A 197 -4.53 6.44 -12.97
CA GLY A 197 -5.13 6.05 -14.25
C GLY A 197 -5.91 7.24 -14.83
N ALA A 198 -6.90 6.95 -15.67
CA ALA A 198 -7.90 7.93 -16.04
C ALA A 198 -9.30 7.35 -16.08
N ASP A 199 -10.31 8.14 -15.73
CA ASP A 199 -11.69 7.73 -15.89
C ASP A 199 -12.13 7.68 -17.37
N GLN A 200 -13.35 7.23 -17.62
CA GLN A 200 -13.94 7.18 -18.98
C GLN A 200 -14.08 8.56 -19.68
N HIS A 201 -13.86 9.67 -18.96
CA HIS A 201 -13.87 11.04 -19.47
C HIS A 201 -12.44 11.62 -19.58
N GLU A 202 -11.45 10.74 -19.53
CA GLU A 202 -10.02 11.05 -19.70
C GLU A 202 -9.48 11.98 -18.59
N LYS A 203 -10.15 12.03 -17.43
CA LYS A 203 -9.69 12.76 -16.24
C LYS A 203 -8.80 11.87 -15.40
N ILE A 204 -7.70 12.42 -14.91
CA ILE A 204 -6.77 11.68 -14.07
C ILE A 204 -7.44 11.31 -12.75
N THR A 205 -7.26 10.05 -12.37
CA THR A 205 -7.75 9.47 -11.12
C THR A 205 -6.60 8.78 -10.42
N THR A 206 -6.66 8.69 -9.09
CA THR A 206 -5.68 7.95 -8.28
C THR A 206 -6.30 6.75 -7.59
N PHE A 207 -5.47 5.77 -7.28
CA PHE A 207 -5.86 4.50 -6.63
C PHE A 207 -5.82 4.55 -5.09
N GLY A 208 -5.52 5.72 -4.52
CA GLY A 208 -5.30 5.85 -3.09
C GLY A 208 -4.09 5.04 -2.58
N ARG A 209 -4.17 4.59 -1.33
CA ARG A 209 -3.03 4.02 -0.60
C ARG A 209 -2.51 2.74 -1.27
N GLY A 210 -1.20 2.70 -1.53
CA GLY A 210 -0.54 1.58 -2.21
C GLY A 210 -0.77 1.54 -3.72
N GLY A 211 -1.26 2.63 -4.32
CA GLY A 211 -1.68 2.67 -5.71
C GLY A 211 -0.59 2.31 -6.72
N SER A 212 0.69 2.62 -6.47
CA SER A 212 1.77 2.20 -7.39
C SER A 212 1.95 0.68 -7.46
N ASP A 213 1.81 -0.04 -6.34
CA ASP A 213 1.87 -1.49 -6.36
C ASP A 213 0.63 -2.06 -7.07
N TYR A 214 -0.53 -1.41 -6.86
CA TYR A 214 -1.77 -1.78 -7.53
C TYR A 214 -1.68 -1.59 -9.05
N THR A 215 -1.14 -0.46 -9.53
CA THR A 215 -0.84 -0.23 -10.95
C THR A 215 0.00 -1.35 -11.54
N ALA A 216 1.07 -1.76 -10.85
CA ALA A 216 1.95 -2.81 -11.33
C ALA A 216 1.25 -4.18 -11.45
N THR A 217 0.37 -4.51 -10.52
CA THR A 217 -0.42 -5.75 -10.56
C THR A 217 -1.54 -5.72 -11.60
N ILE A 218 -2.17 -4.56 -11.83
CA ILE A 218 -3.09 -4.33 -12.96
C ILE A 218 -2.37 -4.59 -14.29
N ILE A 219 -1.22 -3.93 -14.50
CA ILE A 219 -0.41 -4.10 -15.71
C ILE A 219 -0.04 -5.58 -15.90
N ALA A 220 0.47 -6.23 -14.86
CA ALA A 220 0.87 -7.63 -14.90
C ALA A 220 -0.29 -8.55 -15.33
N SER A 221 -1.48 -8.35 -14.74
CA SER A 221 -2.69 -9.11 -15.06
C SER A 221 -3.15 -8.87 -16.51
N CYS A 222 -3.11 -7.62 -16.98
CA CYS A 222 -3.58 -7.24 -18.30
C CYS A 222 -2.68 -7.72 -19.45
N ILE A 223 -1.36 -7.85 -19.22
CA ILE A 223 -0.41 -8.31 -20.25
C ILE A 223 -0.07 -9.80 -20.16
N ASP A 224 -0.72 -10.52 -19.25
CA ASP A 224 -0.43 -11.91 -18.89
C ASP A 224 1.07 -12.08 -18.55
N ALA A 225 1.57 -11.26 -17.63
CA ALA A 225 2.96 -11.31 -17.18
C ALA A 225 3.28 -12.66 -16.51
N ASN A 226 4.52 -13.11 -16.63
CA ASN A 226 4.96 -14.35 -16.00
C ASN A 226 5.22 -14.16 -14.50
N GLU A 227 5.67 -12.98 -14.10
CA GLU A 227 5.97 -12.64 -12.71
C GLU A 227 5.93 -11.11 -12.55
N ILE A 228 5.66 -10.66 -11.32
CA ILE A 228 5.80 -9.25 -10.91
C ILE A 228 6.76 -9.13 -9.73
N TRP A 229 7.67 -8.15 -9.77
CA TRP A 229 8.56 -7.85 -8.66
C TRP A 229 8.22 -6.47 -8.09
N LEU A 230 7.84 -6.42 -6.82
CA LEU A 230 7.73 -5.21 -6.03
C LEU A 230 9.07 -4.95 -5.33
N MET A 231 9.79 -3.94 -5.79
CA MET A 231 11.10 -3.55 -5.31
C MET A 231 10.98 -2.31 -4.42
N SER A 232 11.43 -2.41 -3.16
CA SER A 232 11.49 -1.26 -2.24
C SER A 232 12.68 -1.35 -1.27
N ASP A 233 12.67 -0.56 -0.20
CA ASP A 233 13.60 -0.66 0.93
C ASP A 233 13.43 -1.92 1.81
N VAL A 234 12.39 -2.73 1.60
CA VAL A 234 12.15 -3.94 2.40
C VAL A 234 12.81 -5.17 1.78
N GLU A 235 13.38 -6.03 2.61
CA GLU A 235 13.96 -7.30 2.13
C GLU A 235 12.92 -8.29 1.61
N GLY A 236 11.67 -8.15 2.07
CA GLY A 236 10.55 -9.04 1.79
C GLY A 236 9.60 -9.05 2.97
N MET A 237 8.76 -10.07 3.05
CA MET A 237 7.89 -10.31 4.20
C MET A 237 8.66 -11.04 5.30
N MET A 238 8.51 -10.57 6.54
CA MET A 238 9.26 -11.07 7.69
C MET A 238 8.35 -11.88 8.63
N THR A 239 8.93 -12.80 9.41
CA THR A 239 8.20 -13.57 10.43
C THR A 239 7.62 -12.72 11.57
N ALA A 240 8.18 -11.52 11.76
CA ALA A 240 7.71 -10.48 12.67
C ALA A 240 8.34 -9.14 12.22
N ASP A 241 7.86 -8.00 12.74
CA ASP A 241 8.48 -6.69 12.48
C ASP A 241 9.93 -6.70 13.02
N PRO A 242 10.97 -6.54 12.17
CA PRO A 242 12.37 -6.54 12.61
C PRO A 242 12.70 -5.40 13.59
N LYS A 243 11.91 -4.32 13.61
CA LYS A 243 12.05 -3.23 14.59
C LYS A 243 11.59 -3.63 15.98
N LEU A 244 10.66 -4.59 16.08
CA LEU A 244 10.18 -5.14 17.35
C LEU A 244 11.00 -6.36 17.78
N ILE A 245 11.29 -7.26 16.83
CA ILE A 245 11.90 -8.58 17.05
C ILE A 245 13.19 -8.70 16.24
N LYS A 246 14.35 -8.57 16.89
CA LYS A 246 15.67 -8.53 16.23
C LYS A 246 16.03 -9.81 15.46
N ASN A 247 15.52 -10.96 15.90
CA ASN A 247 15.75 -12.26 15.27
C ASN A 247 14.65 -12.65 14.26
N ALA A 248 13.84 -11.69 13.80
CA ALA A 248 12.89 -11.89 12.70
C ALA A 248 13.63 -12.38 11.44
N LYS A 249 13.00 -13.29 10.71
CA LYS A 249 13.56 -13.91 9.50
C LYS A 249 12.73 -13.56 8.27
N LEU A 250 13.40 -13.49 7.12
CA LEU A 250 12.75 -13.40 5.82
C LEU A 250 11.95 -14.67 5.54
N ILE A 251 10.68 -14.51 5.19
CA ILE A 251 9.84 -15.60 4.75
C ILE A 251 10.07 -15.78 3.25
N LYS A 252 10.56 -16.95 2.84
CA LYS A 252 10.85 -17.24 1.43
C LYS A 252 9.59 -17.31 0.58
N GLU A 253 8.51 -17.87 1.13
CA GLU A 253 7.28 -18.10 0.39
C GLU A 253 6.02 -17.98 1.25
N VAL A 254 5.02 -17.26 0.72
CA VAL A 254 3.69 -17.13 1.28
C VAL A 254 2.64 -17.36 0.20
N SER A 255 1.46 -17.84 0.60
CA SER A 255 0.30 -17.84 -0.27
C SER A 255 -0.29 -16.43 -0.40
N TYR A 256 -1.06 -16.16 -1.46
CA TYR A 256 -1.80 -14.89 -1.57
C TYR A 256 -2.65 -14.59 -0.34
N ALA A 257 -3.35 -15.59 0.20
CA ALA A 257 -4.23 -15.41 1.34
C ALA A 257 -3.44 -15.03 2.62
N GLU A 258 -2.29 -15.68 2.85
CA GLU A 258 -1.37 -15.28 3.93
C GLU A 258 -0.85 -13.86 3.72
N ALA A 259 -0.41 -13.52 2.50
CA ALA A 259 0.14 -12.21 2.18
C ALA A 259 -0.89 -11.08 2.37
N ILE A 260 -2.16 -11.32 2.02
CA ILE A 260 -3.27 -10.37 2.24
C ILE A 260 -3.49 -10.14 3.73
N GLU A 261 -3.51 -11.20 4.55
CA GLU A 261 -3.65 -11.06 6.01
C GLU A 261 -2.45 -10.34 6.62
N MET A 262 -1.23 -10.62 6.14
CA MET A 262 -0.01 -9.92 6.58
C MET A 262 -0.07 -8.43 6.24
N ALA A 263 -0.52 -8.07 5.03
CA ALA A 263 -0.74 -6.69 4.61
C ALA A 263 -1.79 -5.96 5.48
N ARG A 264 -2.87 -6.65 5.85
CA ARG A 264 -3.91 -6.10 6.75
C ARG A 264 -3.39 -5.85 8.17
N PHE A 265 -2.60 -6.78 8.72
CA PHE A 265 -2.28 -6.80 10.15
C PHE A 265 -0.84 -6.43 10.53
N GLY A 266 -0.04 -5.86 9.62
CA GLY A 266 1.25 -5.27 10.03
C GLY A 266 2.26 -4.97 8.94
N ALA A 267 2.18 -5.60 7.76
CA ALA A 267 3.03 -5.27 6.62
C ALA A 267 2.54 -3.97 5.95
N LYS A 268 2.73 -2.85 6.65
CA LYS A 268 2.20 -1.52 6.32
C LYS A 268 2.53 -1.03 4.92
N GLN A 269 3.56 -1.60 4.29
CA GLN A 269 4.08 -1.17 2.99
C GLN A 269 3.20 -1.61 1.82
N ILE A 270 2.44 -2.70 1.94
CA ILE A 270 1.65 -3.25 0.83
C ILE A 270 0.17 -3.15 1.15
N HIS A 271 -0.62 -2.63 0.22
CA HIS A 271 -2.06 -2.55 0.39
C HIS A 271 -2.73 -3.88 -0.02
N PRO A 272 -3.74 -4.40 0.70
CA PRO A 272 -4.40 -5.67 0.36
C PRO A 272 -4.98 -5.74 -1.06
N ARG A 273 -5.42 -4.61 -1.63
CA ARG A 273 -5.95 -4.57 -3.01
C ARG A 273 -4.89 -4.87 -4.07
N THR A 274 -3.61 -4.67 -3.76
CA THR A 274 -2.50 -5.02 -4.67
C THR A 274 -2.55 -6.48 -5.12
N PHE A 275 -3.04 -7.40 -4.30
CA PHE A 275 -3.05 -8.82 -4.67
C PHE A 275 -4.20 -9.18 -5.63
N GLU A 276 -5.29 -8.40 -5.65
CA GLU A 276 -6.55 -8.73 -6.33
C GLU A 276 -6.37 -9.04 -7.83
N PRO A 277 -5.65 -8.23 -8.64
CA PRO A 277 -5.51 -8.47 -10.07
C PRO A 277 -4.75 -9.77 -10.39
N LEU A 278 -3.93 -10.25 -9.45
CA LEU A 278 -3.10 -11.44 -9.63
C LEU A 278 -3.86 -12.74 -9.33
N LEU A 279 -4.92 -12.70 -8.50
CA LEU A 279 -5.61 -13.89 -8.03
C LEU A 279 -6.25 -14.70 -9.17
N SER A 280 -6.93 -14.03 -10.10
CA SER A 280 -7.62 -14.67 -11.23
C SER A 280 -6.63 -15.30 -12.23
N LYS A 281 -5.47 -14.66 -12.40
CA LYS A 281 -4.42 -15.06 -13.34
C LYS A 281 -3.34 -15.95 -12.74
N LYS A 282 -3.31 -16.08 -11.41
CA LYS A 282 -2.32 -16.87 -10.65
C LYS A 282 -0.89 -16.43 -10.96
N ILE A 283 -0.68 -15.12 -11.16
CA ILE A 283 0.63 -14.55 -11.51
C ILE A 283 1.47 -14.39 -10.23
N PRO A 284 2.61 -15.10 -10.09
CA PRO A 284 3.44 -15.00 -8.91
C PRO A 284 4.01 -13.58 -8.73
N MET A 285 4.15 -13.17 -7.48
CA MET A 285 4.71 -11.88 -7.11
C MET A 285 5.93 -12.07 -6.20
N ARG A 286 6.98 -11.26 -6.39
CA ARG A 286 8.11 -11.16 -5.46
C ARG A 286 8.11 -9.83 -4.77
N ILE A 287 8.30 -9.83 -3.46
CA ILE A 287 8.54 -8.62 -2.66
C ILE A 287 9.99 -8.68 -2.21
N ARG A 288 10.80 -7.72 -2.65
CA ARG A 288 12.25 -7.76 -2.41
C ARG A 288 12.87 -6.36 -2.37
N SER A 289 14.11 -6.31 -1.90
CA SER A 289 14.84 -5.05 -1.78
C SER A 289 15.34 -4.54 -3.14
N SER A 290 15.26 -3.23 -3.37
CA SER A 290 15.94 -2.53 -4.47
C SER A 290 17.42 -2.31 -4.22
N PHE A 291 17.86 -2.42 -2.96
CA PHE A 291 19.24 -2.13 -2.56
C PHE A 291 20.11 -3.40 -2.45
N ASP A 292 19.49 -4.57 -2.28
CA ASP A 292 20.17 -5.86 -2.32
C ASP A 292 19.74 -6.68 -3.54
N VAL A 293 20.62 -6.72 -4.54
CA VAL A 293 20.40 -7.46 -5.80
C VAL A 293 20.47 -8.99 -5.64
N ASN A 294 21.10 -9.49 -4.57
CA ASN A 294 21.24 -10.92 -4.29
C ASN A 294 20.05 -11.47 -3.52
N ASN A 295 19.37 -10.62 -2.74
CA ASN A 295 18.18 -10.97 -1.99
C ASN A 295 17.01 -11.36 -2.91
N GLN A 296 16.61 -12.63 -2.88
CA GLN A 296 15.49 -13.17 -3.66
C GLN A 296 14.09 -12.74 -3.16
N GLY A 297 14.04 -12.17 -1.95
CA GLY A 297 12.86 -11.71 -1.26
C GLY A 297 11.86 -12.82 -0.93
N THR A 298 10.60 -12.41 -0.82
CA THR A 298 9.47 -13.31 -0.57
C THR A 298 8.71 -13.55 -1.87
N LEU A 299 8.51 -14.83 -2.22
CA LEU A 299 7.59 -15.25 -3.28
C LEU A 299 6.17 -15.36 -2.73
N VAL A 300 5.22 -14.65 -3.35
CA VAL A 300 3.79 -14.76 -3.12
C VAL A 300 3.18 -15.53 -4.28
N THR A 301 2.57 -16.67 -3.99
CA THR A 301 2.02 -17.58 -5.01
C THR A 301 0.80 -18.34 -4.50
N LEU A 302 0.32 -19.33 -5.25
CA LEU A 302 -0.72 -20.25 -4.78
C LEU A 302 -0.22 -21.11 -3.61
N PRO A 303 -1.12 -21.59 -2.74
CA PRO A 303 -0.72 -22.45 -1.63
C PRO A 303 -0.01 -23.72 -2.11
N HIS A 304 1.19 -23.98 -1.60
CA HIS A 304 1.81 -25.29 -1.70
C HIS A 304 1.19 -26.25 -0.68
N SER A 305 0.82 -27.45 -1.12
CA SER A 305 0.18 -28.49 -0.30
C SER A 305 1.06 -29.04 0.84
N LYS A 306 2.32 -28.61 0.96
CA LYS A 306 3.32 -29.15 1.90
C LYS A 306 3.92 -28.10 2.85
N SER A 307 3.16 -27.08 3.26
CA SER A 307 3.67 -26.18 4.31
C SER A 307 3.74 -26.91 5.66
N LYS A 308 4.96 -27.18 6.15
CA LYS A 308 5.19 -27.89 7.43
C LYS A 308 4.90 -27.01 8.66
N SER A 309 4.96 -25.69 8.52
CA SER A 309 4.71 -24.77 9.64
C SER A 309 3.24 -24.35 9.69
N SER A 310 2.62 -24.46 10.86
CA SER A 310 1.26 -23.98 11.04
C SER A 310 1.18 -22.45 11.05
N VAL A 311 2.13 -21.78 11.71
CA VAL A 311 2.22 -20.32 11.80
C VAL A 311 3.46 -19.86 11.02
N LYS A 312 3.33 -18.81 10.22
CA LYS A 312 4.43 -18.22 9.45
C LYS A 312 4.86 -16.85 9.96
N CYS A 313 3.92 -16.08 10.49
CA CYS A 313 4.16 -14.71 10.90
C CYS A 313 3.38 -14.36 12.16
N VAL A 314 3.97 -13.50 12.99
CA VAL A 314 3.30 -12.77 14.06
C VAL A 314 3.48 -11.29 13.77
N SER A 315 2.38 -10.57 13.57
CA SER A 315 2.38 -9.15 13.29
C SER A 315 1.66 -8.38 14.38
N ALA A 316 1.93 -7.07 14.48
CA ALA A 316 1.27 -6.21 15.45
C ALA A 316 0.96 -4.84 14.87
N ILE A 317 -0.23 -4.33 15.21
CA ILE A 317 -0.61 -2.94 14.98
C ILE A 317 -0.70 -2.26 16.35
N ARG A 318 0.28 -1.42 16.61
CA ARG A 318 0.44 -0.67 17.86
C ARG A 318 -0.28 0.66 17.84
N LYS A 319 -0.50 1.23 19.02
CA LYS A 319 -1.10 2.56 19.22
C LYS A 319 -2.47 2.68 18.55
N VAL A 320 -3.36 1.73 18.82
CA VAL A 320 -4.76 1.76 18.42
C VAL A 320 -5.65 2.02 19.64
N GLY A 321 -6.93 2.31 19.40
CA GLY A 321 -7.94 2.53 20.43
C GLY A 321 -9.04 1.47 20.35
N LEU A 322 -9.52 1.01 21.51
CA LEU A 322 -10.63 0.07 21.61
C LEU A 322 -11.86 0.79 22.14
N LEU A 323 -12.99 0.61 21.45
CA LEU A 323 -14.33 1.04 21.82
C LEU A 323 -15.09 -0.20 22.24
N ASP A 324 -15.57 -0.24 23.48
CA ASP A 324 -16.49 -1.27 23.94
C ASP A 324 -17.90 -0.68 24.05
N LEU A 325 -18.80 -1.17 23.20
CA LEU A 325 -20.14 -0.63 23.03
C LEU A 325 -21.13 -1.61 23.65
N THR A 326 -21.72 -1.23 24.79
CA THR A 326 -22.76 -2.03 25.44
C THR A 326 -24.14 -1.60 24.96
N GLY A 327 -24.93 -2.58 24.54
CA GLY A 327 -26.26 -2.39 24.01
C GLY A 327 -27.30 -1.92 25.01
N GLY A 328 -28.17 -1.03 24.54
CA GLY A 328 -29.45 -0.74 25.19
C GLY A 328 -30.55 -1.72 24.79
N ILE A 329 -31.79 -1.41 25.15
CA ILE A 329 -32.98 -2.26 24.90
C ILE A 329 -33.15 -2.61 23.41
N LEU A 330 -32.74 -1.71 22.51
CA LEU A 330 -32.86 -1.86 21.06
C LEU A 330 -31.67 -2.57 20.40
N PHE A 331 -30.63 -2.93 21.14
CA PHE A 331 -29.38 -3.48 20.58
C PHE A 331 -29.52 -4.91 20.05
N ALA A 332 -30.38 -5.72 20.67
CA ALA A 332 -30.69 -7.06 20.21
C ALA A 332 -31.58 -7.08 18.94
N GLY A 333 -32.06 -5.91 18.48
CA GLY A 333 -32.87 -5.77 17.28
C GLY A 333 -32.04 -5.72 15.99
N PRO A 334 -32.59 -6.18 14.85
CA PRO A 334 -31.95 -6.00 13.54
C PRO A 334 -31.56 -4.54 13.28
N GLY A 335 -30.34 -4.32 12.80
CA GLY A 335 -29.86 -3.00 12.37
C GLY A 335 -29.10 -2.17 13.41
N ALA A 336 -28.96 -2.62 14.66
CA ALA A 336 -28.13 -1.93 15.66
C ALA A 336 -26.67 -1.77 15.19
N ALA A 337 -26.05 -2.87 14.73
CA ALA A 337 -24.71 -2.83 14.15
C ALA A 337 -24.62 -1.91 12.91
N ALA A 338 -25.63 -1.92 12.03
CA ALA A 338 -25.68 -1.06 10.85
C ALA A 338 -25.69 0.43 11.22
N LYS A 339 -26.42 0.83 12.28
CA LYS A 339 -26.42 2.20 12.79
C LYS A 339 -25.04 2.60 13.31
N ILE A 340 -24.40 1.75 14.11
CA ILE A 340 -23.05 1.99 14.64
C ILE A 340 -22.06 2.22 13.48
N PHE A 341 -22.01 1.31 12.51
CA PHE A 341 -21.10 1.46 11.37
C PHE A 341 -21.46 2.65 10.48
N SER A 342 -22.73 2.98 10.30
CA SER A 342 -23.14 4.18 9.55
C SER A 342 -22.64 5.47 10.20
N VAL A 343 -22.71 5.57 11.53
CA VAL A 343 -22.18 6.74 12.26
C VAL A 343 -20.66 6.83 12.10
N LEU A 344 -19.94 5.72 12.21
CA LEU A 344 -18.48 5.70 12.01
C LEU A 344 -18.11 6.11 10.57
N THR A 345 -18.77 5.55 9.55
CA THR A 345 -18.50 5.87 8.14
C THR A 345 -18.79 7.32 7.81
N LYS A 346 -19.90 7.91 8.29
CA LYS A 346 -20.21 9.33 8.09
C LYS A 346 -19.15 10.27 8.66
N ASN A 347 -18.39 9.80 9.64
CA ASN A 347 -17.32 10.53 10.29
C ASN A 347 -15.93 10.10 9.79
N ASP A 348 -15.84 9.34 8.70
CA ASP A 348 -14.58 8.85 8.12
C ASP A 348 -13.71 8.06 9.13
N ILE A 349 -14.36 7.25 9.97
CA ILE A 349 -13.69 6.41 10.96
C ILE A 349 -13.68 4.97 10.47
N ASN A 350 -12.48 4.42 10.28
CA ASN A 350 -12.31 3.05 9.84
C ASN A 350 -12.22 2.06 11.02
N ALA A 351 -13.13 1.09 11.06
CA ALA A 351 -13.06 -0.04 11.97
C ALA A 351 -11.97 -1.04 11.52
N MET A 352 -10.97 -1.27 12.35
CA MET A 352 -9.83 -2.13 12.06
C MET A 352 -10.08 -3.58 12.43
N MET A 353 -10.81 -3.81 13.52
CA MET A 353 -11.16 -5.12 14.05
C MET A 353 -12.49 -4.99 14.80
N VAL A 354 -13.35 -6.01 14.68
CA VAL A 354 -14.67 -6.04 15.31
C VAL A 354 -14.88 -7.40 15.94
N SER A 355 -15.46 -7.42 17.14
CA SER A 355 -15.92 -8.62 17.82
C SER A 355 -17.27 -8.30 18.45
N SER A 356 -18.23 -9.20 18.29
CA SER A 356 -19.57 -9.06 18.84
C SER A 356 -19.79 -10.15 19.87
N ASN A 357 -20.27 -9.81 21.06
CA ASN A 357 -20.73 -10.75 22.06
C ASN A 357 -22.27 -10.72 22.11
N PRO A 358 -22.96 -11.69 21.50
CA PRO A 358 -24.41 -11.73 21.48
C PRO A 358 -25.01 -11.87 22.90
N SER A 359 -24.33 -12.60 23.79
CA SER A 359 -24.82 -12.87 25.15
C SER A 359 -24.90 -11.60 26.01
N GLU A 360 -24.00 -10.66 25.79
CA GLU A 360 -23.93 -9.40 26.54
C GLU A 360 -24.52 -8.22 25.76
N SER A 361 -25.03 -8.47 24.55
CA SER A 361 -25.44 -7.40 23.63
C SER A 361 -24.35 -6.33 23.51
N SER A 362 -23.10 -6.75 23.28
CA SER A 362 -21.97 -5.83 23.14
C SER A 362 -21.24 -6.01 21.82
N ILE A 363 -20.68 -4.91 21.32
CA ILE A 363 -19.79 -4.89 20.16
C ILE A 363 -18.54 -4.12 20.56
N THR A 364 -17.39 -4.78 20.43
CA THR A 364 -16.09 -4.17 20.63
C THR A 364 -15.48 -3.86 19.25
N ILE A 365 -15.01 -2.63 19.08
CA ILE A 365 -14.45 -2.12 17.82
C ILE A 365 -13.07 -1.54 18.10
N VAL A 366 -12.08 -1.92 17.29
CA VAL A 366 -10.76 -1.26 17.30
C VAL A 366 -10.69 -0.25 16.18
N VAL A 367 -10.26 0.97 16.51
CA VAL A 367 -10.04 2.08 15.58
C VAL A 367 -8.62 2.61 15.74
N LYS A 368 -8.16 3.48 14.84
CA LYS A 368 -6.89 4.17 15.06
C LYS A 368 -6.98 5.03 16.32
N LYS A 369 -5.86 5.21 17.02
CA LYS A 369 -5.82 6.04 18.23
C LYS A 369 -6.25 7.49 17.96
N GLU A 370 -5.88 8.05 16.80
CA GLU A 370 -6.27 9.40 16.39
C GLU A 370 -7.79 9.57 16.20
N ASP A 371 -8.49 8.49 15.87
CA ASP A 371 -9.93 8.48 15.63
C ASP A 371 -10.75 8.15 16.89
N LEU A 372 -10.11 7.70 17.98
CA LEU A 372 -10.82 7.15 19.15
C LEU A 372 -11.80 8.15 19.77
N HIS A 373 -11.35 9.36 20.08
CA HIS A 373 -12.22 10.41 20.66
C HIS A 373 -13.27 10.89 19.67
N LYS A 374 -12.94 10.97 18.38
CA LYS A 374 -13.91 11.33 17.34
C LYS A 374 -15.02 10.29 17.25
N ALA A 375 -14.67 9.01 17.36
CA ALA A 375 -15.60 7.89 17.34
C ALA A 375 -16.51 7.86 18.56
N GLU A 376 -15.93 8.01 19.76
CA GLU A 376 -16.66 8.11 21.03
C GLU A 376 -17.71 9.23 20.96
N ASN A 377 -17.29 10.46 20.68
CA ASN A 377 -18.18 11.62 20.58
C ASN A 377 -19.29 11.40 19.54
N ALA A 378 -18.94 10.89 18.35
CA ALA A 378 -19.92 10.65 17.30
C ALA A 378 -20.97 9.60 17.71
N LEU A 379 -20.55 8.51 18.35
CA LEU A 379 -21.45 7.46 18.81
C LEU A 379 -22.29 7.93 20.01
N GLU A 380 -21.72 8.72 20.92
CA GLU A 380 -22.45 9.29 22.06
C GLU A 380 -23.60 10.18 21.60
N ILE A 381 -23.30 11.17 20.73
CA ILE A 381 -24.29 12.13 20.22
C ILE A 381 -25.44 11.42 19.49
N ASN A 382 -25.14 10.36 18.74
CA ASN A 382 -26.12 9.76 17.84
C ASN A 382 -26.87 8.56 18.44
N LEU A 383 -26.25 7.81 19.37
CA LEU A 383 -26.73 6.46 19.73
C LEU A 383 -26.83 6.22 21.24
N LEU A 384 -26.22 7.05 22.11
CA LEU A 384 -26.30 6.86 23.55
C LEU A 384 -27.72 7.10 24.08
N GLY A 385 -28.17 6.27 25.02
CA GLY A 385 -29.53 6.31 25.56
C GLY A 385 -30.60 5.71 24.63
N THR A 386 -30.25 5.37 23.39
CA THR A 386 -31.18 4.73 22.43
C THR A 386 -30.71 3.32 22.08
N THR A 387 -29.77 3.20 21.14
CA THR A 387 -29.20 1.94 20.67
C THR A 387 -28.11 1.46 21.63
N LEU A 388 -27.31 2.39 22.16
CA LEU A 388 -26.21 2.13 23.09
C LEU A 388 -26.60 2.57 24.49
N LYS A 389 -26.29 1.73 25.48
CA LYS A 389 -26.45 2.04 26.91
C LYS A 389 -25.19 2.66 27.48
N LYS A 390 -24.04 2.17 27.04
CA LYS A 390 -22.73 2.54 27.57
C LYS A 390 -21.69 2.47 26.44
N ILE A 391 -20.75 3.39 26.47
CA ILE A 391 -19.59 3.43 25.59
C ILE A 391 -18.38 3.53 26.52
N GLU A 392 -17.45 2.60 26.39
CA GLU A 392 -16.17 2.66 27.10
C GLU A 392 -15.03 2.69 26.10
N THR A 393 -14.03 3.54 26.36
CA THR A 393 -12.84 3.65 25.53
C THR A 393 -11.60 3.19 26.28
N ILE A 394 -10.75 2.44 25.59
CA ILE A 394 -9.45 2.04 26.09
C ILE A 394 -8.39 2.52 25.09
N PRO A 395 -7.67 3.61 25.40
CA PRO A 395 -6.59 4.08 24.56
C PRO A 395 -5.34 3.21 24.73
N ASN A 396 -4.45 3.25 23.73
CA ASN A 396 -3.13 2.61 23.78
C ASN A 396 -3.20 1.09 23.93
N VAL A 397 -3.97 0.44 23.06
CA VAL A 397 -3.93 -1.01 22.89
C VAL A 397 -3.17 -1.38 21.60
N ALA A 398 -2.87 -2.66 21.46
CA ALA A 398 -2.24 -3.22 20.27
C ALA A 398 -3.02 -4.44 19.78
N ILE A 399 -3.25 -4.52 18.46
CA ILE A 399 -3.71 -5.74 17.81
C ILE A 399 -2.47 -6.61 17.56
N ILE A 400 -2.53 -7.87 17.95
CA ILE A 400 -1.56 -8.91 17.61
C ILE A 400 -2.26 -9.91 16.70
N ALA A 401 -1.64 -10.25 15.57
CA ALA A 401 -2.17 -11.21 14.62
C ALA A 401 -1.17 -12.34 14.42
N VAL A 402 -1.65 -13.57 14.52
CA VAL A 402 -0.90 -14.80 14.25
C VAL A 402 -1.40 -15.36 12.94
N ILE A 403 -0.52 -15.44 11.93
CA ILE A 403 -0.90 -15.70 10.54
C ILE A 403 -0.19 -16.97 10.05
N GLY A 404 -0.96 -17.87 9.43
CA GLY A 404 -0.43 -19.04 8.75
C GLY A 404 -1.51 -19.95 8.20
N SER A 405 -1.35 -20.41 6.96
CA SER A 405 -2.33 -21.29 6.31
C SER A 405 -2.43 -22.68 6.93
N GLY A 406 -1.36 -23.14 7.58
CA GLY A 406 -1.35 -24.42 8.31
C GLY A 406 -2.03 -24.37 9.69
N MET A 407 -2.67 -23.25 10.06
CA MET A 407 -3.53 -23.17 11.24
C MET A 407 -4.91 -23.80 11.00
N ARG A 408 -5.39 -23.76 9.75
CA ARG A 408 -6.72 -24.24 9.38
C ARG A 408 -6.89 -25.73 9.68
N GLY A 409 -7.94 -26.07 10.42
CA GLY A 409 -8.28 -27.43 10.85
C GLY A 409 -7.30 -28.03 11.87
N LYS A 410 -6.33 -27.26 12.38
CA LYS A 410 -5.30 -27.76 13.29
C LYS A 410 -5.66 -27.50 14.74
N VAL A 411 -6.01 -28.57 15.44
CA VAL A 411 -6.35 -28.54 16.87
C VAL A 411 -5.16 -28.05 17.71
N GLY A 412 -5.43 -27.17 18.67
CA GLY A 412 -4.46 -26.71 19.67
C GLY A 412 -3.62 -25.48 19.27
N ILE A 413 -3.82 -24.89 18.09
CA ILE A 413 -3.10 -23.64 17.74
C ILE A 413 -3.55 -22.47 18.62
N ALA A 414 -4.86 -22.28 18.79
CA ALA A 414 -5.39 -21.20 19.62
C ALA A 414 -4.92 -21.32 21.08
N SER A 415 -4.92 -22.54 21.65
CA SER A 415 -4.43 -22.76 23.02
C SER A 415 -2.96 -22.40 23.16
N ARG A 416 -2.12 -22.76 22.18
CA ARG A 416 -0.69 -22.38 22.17
C ARG A 416 -0.49 -20.86 22.07
N VAL A 417 -1.29 -20.18 21.26
CA VAL A 417 -1.25 -18.70 21.15
C VAL A 417 -1.54 -18.06 22.50
N PHE A 418 -2.61 -18.46 23.17
CA PHE A 418 -3.00 -17.85 24.45
C PHE A 418 -2.10 -18.27 25.61
N LEU A 419 -1.56 -19.49 25.61
CA LEU A 419 -0.51 -19.90 26.56
C LEU A 419 0.77 -19.06 26.38
N ALA A 420 1.16 -18.75 25.14
CA ALA A 420 2.30 -17.87 24.90
C ALA A 420 2.03 -16.43 25.37
N ALA A 421 0.83 -15.90 25.14
CA ALA A 421 0.44 -14.58 25.65
C ALA A 421 0.39 -14.54 27.20
N GLN A 422 -0.07 -15.62 27.83
CA GLN A 422 -0.06 -15.76 29.28
C GLN A 422 1.36 -15.79 29.86
N LYS A 423 2.33 -16.46 29.20
CA LYS A 423 3.75 -16.46 29.63
C LYS A 423 4.35 -15.05 29.72
N SER A 424 3.83 -14.09 28.95
CA SER A 424 4.20 -12.68 29.02
C SER A 424 3.41 -11.86 30.05
N ASN A 425 2.58 -12.50 30.89
CA ASN A 425 1.70 -11.87 31.87
C ASN A 425 0.78 -10.79 31.29
N SER A 426 0.36 -10.97 30.03
CA SER A 426 -0.50 -10.02 29.32
C SER A 426 -1.95 -10.48 29.35
N ASN A 427 -2.87 -9.53 29.54
CA ASN A 427 -4.30 -9.79 29.51
C ASN A 427 -4.84 -9.62 28.08
N VAL A 428 -5.54 -10.63 27.58
CA VAL A 428 -6.22 -10.58 26.28
C VAL A 428 -7.58 -9.93 26.45
N MET A 429 -7.79 -8.82 25.75
CA MET A 429 -8.96 -7.94 25.91
C MET A 429 -10.05 -8.22 24.87
N MET A 430 -9.65 -8.73 23.71
CA MET A 430 -10.54 -8.99 22.58
C MET A 430 -9.91 -10.06 21.69
N ILE A 431 -10.72 -10.92 21.11
CA ILE A 431 -10.29 -11.96 20.16
C ILE A 431 -11.17 -11.86 18.91
N ALA A 432 -10.57 -12.03 17.74
CA ALA A 432 -11.27 -12.25 16.49
C ALA A 432 -10.58 -13.35 15.67
N GLN A 433 -11.37 -14.31 15.21
CA GLN A 433 -10.96 -15.36 14.29
C GLN A 433 -12.06 -15.55 13.26
N GLY A 434 -11.70 -15.46 11.98
CA GLY A 434 -12.61 -15.73 10.88
C GLY A 434 -12.68 -17.22 10.52
N SER A 435 -13.67 -17.59 9.72
CA SER A 435 -13.87 -18.97 9.21
C SER A 435 -12.75 -19.49 8.31
N SER A 436 -11.87 -18.60 7.82
CA SER A 436 -10.70 -19.01 7.04
C SER A 436 -9.62 -19.67 7.90
N GLU A 437 -9.62 -19.41 9.22
CA GLU A 437 -8.61 -19.86 10.19
C GLU A 437 -7.16 -19.56 9.80
N LEU A 438 -6.95 -18.66 8.83
CA LEU A 438 -5.62 -18.23 8.37
C LEU A 438 -4.96 -17.23 9.31
N ASN A 439 -5.78 -16.60 10.16
CA ASN A 439 -5.43 -15.52 11.04
C ASN A 439 -6.19 -15.65 12.36
N LEU A 440 -5.47 -15.55 13.46
CA LEU A 440 -6.01 -15.36 14.80
C LEU A 440 -5.51 -14.02 15.32
N ALA A 441 -6.41 -13.05 15.45
CA ALA A 441 -6.10 -11.71 15.93
C ALA A 441 -6.67 -11.50 17.34
N PHE A 442 -5.92 -10.79 18.18
CA PHE A 442 -6.36 -10.46 19.54
C PHE A 442 -5.76 -9.13 20.00
N VAL A 443 -6.36 -8.52 21.01
CA VAL A 443 -5.96 -7.21 21.53
C VAL A 443 -5.36 -7.35 22.92
N VAL A 444 -4.25 -6.65 23.15
CA VAL A 444 -3.57 -6.50 24.44
C VAL A 444 -3.22 -5.04 24.70
N LYS A 445 -2.78 -4.69 25.92
CA LYS A 445 -2.21 -3.37 26.20
C LYS A 445 -0.97 -3.13 25.33
N ASP A 446 -0.80 -1.91 24.80
CA ASP A 446 0.33 -1.61 23.91
C ASP A 446 1.71 -1.80 24.57
N ASN A 447 1.78 -1.62 25.89
CA ASN A 447 3.00 -1.88 26.68
C ASN A 447 3.42 -3.36 26.67
N ASP A 448 2.47 -4.28 26.54
CA ASP A 448 2.73 -5.73 26.52
C ASP A 448 3.02 -6.23 25.10
N CYS A 449 2.79 -5.40 24.07
CA CYS A 449 2.86 -5.81 22.68
C CYS A 449 4.19 -6.50 22.35
N LYS A 450 5.32 -5.92 22.78
CA LYS A 450 6.63 -6.46 22.46
C LYS A 450 6.85 -7.84 23.10
N SER A 451 6.54 -7.99 24.38
CA SER A 451 6.75 -9.25 25.11
C SER A 451 5.85 -10.36 24.59
N VAL A 452 4.59 -10.06 24.24
CA VAL A 452 3.66 -11.03 23.65
C VAL A 452 4.13 -11.47 22.26
N VAL A 453 4.53 -10.53 21.39
CA VAL A 453 5.04 -10.88 20.05
C VAL A 453 6.30 -11.73 20.14
N GLU A 454 7.20 -11.41 21.08
CA GLU A 454 8.43 -12.18 21.32
C GLU A 454 8.13 -13.59 21.86
N SER A 455 7.19 -13.72 22.79
CA SER A 455 6.73 -15.01 23.32
C SER A 455 6.12 -15.88 22.22
N LEU A 456 5.28 -15.31 21.36
CA LEU A 456 4.69 -16.02 20.22
C LEU A 456 5.75 -16.43 19.19
N HIS A 457 6.69 -15.54 18.87
CA HIS A 457 7.77 -15.83 17.91
C HIS A 457 8.61 -17.03 18.36
N ASN A 458 8.90 -17.10 19.67
CA ASN A 458 9.62 -18.20 20.30
C ASN A 458 8.78 -19.50 20.36
N GLU A 459 7.51 -19.41 20.78
CA GLU A 459 6.60 -20.58 20.87
C GLU A 459 6.44 -21.29 19.52
N PHE A 460 6.35 -20.52 18.42
CA PHE A 460 6.24 -21.06 17.07
C PHE A 460 7.59 -21.28 16.38
N LYS A 461 8.72 -21.07 17.07
CA LYS A 461 10.10 -21.26 16.56
C LYS A 461 10.36 -20.54 15.23
N LEU A 462 9.80 -19.34 15.08
CA LEU A 462 9.84 -18.59 13.83
C LEU A 462 11.26 -18.08 13.51
N ASN A 463 12.14 -18.00 14.50
CA ASN A 463 13.57 -17.74 14.34
C ASN A 463 14.35 -18.86 13.64
N MET A 464 13.81 -20.10 13.61
CA MET A 464 14.42 -21.27 12.99
C MET A 464 13.86 -21.58 11.58
N THR A 465 12.99 -20.71 11.06
CA THR A 465 12.40 -20.87 9.72
C THR A 465 13.51 -20.80 8.68
N LYS A 466 13.76 -21.92 7.98
CA LYS A 466 14.83 -22.06 6.98
C LYS A 466 14.50 -21.45 5.65
#